data_AF-A0A8I1SRE5-F1
#
_entry.id   AF-A0A8I1SRE5-F1
#
_cell.length_a   1.000
_cell.length_b   1.000
_cell.length_c   1.000
_cell.angle_alpha   90.00
_cell.angle_beta   90.00
_cell.angle_gamma   90.00
#
_symmetry.space_group_name_H-M   'P 1'
#
loop_
_entity.id
_entity.type
_entity.pdbx_description
1 polymer ?
#
loop_
_entity_poly.entity_id
_entity_poly.type
_entity_poly.pdbx_seq_one_letter_code
_entity_poly.pdbx_strand_id
1 'polypeptide(L)'
;MKAHATLDNDIRFAERRHPVDFIEPAPTGKESIRRTCEVLSRTFGWVAEGDTVEQRGLRATVVLYCVRADLLGTSTLEEIGTRNGCPLTALDQLVADFCHTIGWQ
;
A
#
# COMPACT_ATOMS: atom_id res chain seq x y z
N MET A 1 1.61 -34.00 31.16
CA MET A 1 2.44 -34.47 30.01
C MET A 1 2.23 -33.50 28.86
N LYS A 2 3.33 -33.01 28.25
CA LYS A 2 3.34 -32.11 27.08
C LYS A 2 2.86 -32.86 25.82
N ALA A 3 2.20 -32.14 24.91
CA ALA A 3 2.34 -32.19 23.44
C ALA A 3 1.28 -31.24 22.85
N HIS A 4 1.67 -30.03 22.45
CA HIS A 4 2.13 -29.63 21.12
C HIS A 4 1.02 -28.93 20.34
N ALA A 5 1.34 -27.68 20.01
CA ALA A 5 0.55 -26.81 19.16
C ALA A 5 0.33 -27.45 17.79
N THR A 6 -0.87 -27.27 17.27
CA THR A 6 -1.05 -27.10 15.84
C THR A 6 -1.70 -25.74 15.69
N LEU A 7 -0.87 -24.75 15.35
CA LEU A 7 -1.34 -23.47 14.83
C LEU A 7 -2.20 -23.79 13.61
N ASP A 8 -3.49 -23.48 13.70
CA ASP A 8 -4.46 -23.73 12.64
C ASP A 8 -4.20 -22.75 11.48
N ASN A 9 -3.20 -23.07 10.67
CA ASN A 9 -3.03 -22.58 9.32
C ASN A 9 -4.04 -23.31 8.43
N ASP A 10 -5.31 -23.12 8.74
CA ASP A 10 -6.42 -23.77 8.06
C ASP A 10 -6.87 -22.87 6.89
N ILE A 11 -6.63 -23.37 5.68
CA ILE A 11 -6.98 -22.76 4.40
C ILE A 11 -8.46 -22.36 4.29
N ARG A 12 -9.34 -22.96 5.10
CA ARG A 12 -10.76 -22.59 5.17
C ARG A 12 -10.99 -21.20 5.79
N PHE A 13 -10.01 -20.64 6.49
CA PHE A 13 -10.01 -19.26 7.01
C PHE A 13 -9.13 -18.31 6.19
N ALA A 14 -8.67 -18.71 5.01
CA ALA A 14 -7.85 -17.90 4.10
C ALA A 14 -8.63 -16.77 3.39
N GLU A 15 -9.75 -16.31 3.96
CA GLU A 15 -10.48 -15.12 3.47
C GLU A 15 -9.80 -13.80 3.85
N ARG A 16 -8.50 -13.80 4.15
CA ARG A 16 -7.69 -12.58 4.05
C ARG A 16 -7.31 -12.39 2.59
N ARG A 17 -8.30 -12.04 1.76
CA ARG A 17 -8.06 -11.62 0.38
C ARG A 17 -7.04 -10.49 0.39
N HIS A 18 -6.01 -10.62 -0.45
CA HIS A 18 -5.06 -9.55 -0.64
C HIS A 18 -5.80 -8.41 -1.37
N PRO A 19 -5.56 -7.13 -1.07
CA PRO A 19 -6.23 -6.02 -1.75
C PRO A 19 -6.13 -6.05 -3.29
N VAL A 20 -5.12 -6.75 -3.82
CA VAL A 20 -4.92 -6.98 -5.26
C VAL A 20 -5.88 -8.01 -5.86
N ASP A 21 -6.60 -8.78 -5.05
CA ASP A 21 -7.56 -9.79 -5.52
C ASP A 21 -8.92 -9.16 -5.92
N PHE A 22 -9.11 -7.86 -5.65
CA PHE A 22 -10.25 -7.07 -6.13
C PHE A 22 -10.03 -6.56 -7.57
N ILE A 23 -9.56 -7.42 -8.47
CA ILE A 23 -9.44 -7.07 -9.88
C ILE A 23 -10.85 -7.07 -10.50
N GLU A 24 -11.46 -5.89 -10.56
CA GLU A 24 -12.61 -5.64 -11.41
C GLU A 24 -12.34 -6.10 -12.86
N PRO A 25 -13.37 -6.51 -13.62
CA PRO A 25 -13.20 -6.98 -14.98
C PRO A 25 -12.40 -5.97 -15.81
N ALA A 26 -11.40 -6.49 -16.52
CA ALA A 26 -10.46 -5.68 -17.27
C ALA A 26 -11.23 -4.74 -18.23
N PRO A 27 -11.11 -3.41 -18.05
CA PRO A 27 -11.86 -2.47 -18.87
C PRO A 27 -11.52 -2.61 -20.36
N THR A 28 -12.51 -2.47 -21.23
CA THR A 28 -12.31 -2.49 -22.69
C THR A 28 -11.43 -1.31 -23.10
N GLY A 29 -10.51 -1.50 -24.05
CA GLY A 29 -9.22 -0.79 -24.15
C GLY A 29 -9.17 0.75 -24.08
N LYS A 30 -10.25 1.50 -24.34
CA LYS A 30 -10.28 2.96 -24.12
C LYS A 30 -10.62 3.34 -22.69
N GLU A 31 -11.48 2.56 -22.04
CA GLU A 31 -11.86 2.73 -20.65
C GLU A 31 -10.69 2.37 -19.71
N SER A 32 -9.83 1.44 -20.13
CA SER A 32 -8.65 1.03 -19.35
C SER A 32 -7.58 2.12 -19.29
N ILE A 33 -7.34 2.83 -20.39
CA ILE A 33 -6.38 3.94 -20.44
C ILE A 33 -6.92 5.10 -19.60
N ARG A 34 -8.19 5.47 -19.77
CA ARG A 34 -8.83 6.54 -19.00
C ARG A 34 -8.74 6.29 -17.51
N ARG A 35 -9.09 5.07 -17.08
CA ARG A 35 -9.00 4.64 -15.69
C ARG A 35 -7.56 4.62 -15.17
N THR A 36 -6.62 4.13 -15.97
CA THR A 36 -5.18 4.17 -15.62
C THR A 36 -4.71 5.61 -15.40
N CYS A 37 -5.06 6.52 -16.30
CA CYS A 37 -4.72 7.94 -16.16
C CYS A 37 -5.36 8.56 -14.91
N GLU A 38 -6.59 8.20 -14.59
CA GLU A 38 -7.28 8.66 -13.37
C GLU A 38 -6.55 8.20 -12.11
N VAL A 39 -6.21 6.92 -12.02
CA VAL A 39 -5.45 6.35 -10.89
C VAL A 39 -4.09 7.02 -10.76
N LEU A 40 -3.33 7.13 -11.85
CA LEU A 40 -2.02 7.79 -11.84
C LEU A 40 -2.12 9.27 -11.43
N SER A 41 -3.16 9.98 -11.88
CA SER A 41 -3.37 11.38 -11.52
C SER A 41 -3.66 11.54 -10.03
N ARG A 42 -4.49 10.67 -9.44
CA ARG A 42 -4.74 10.65 -8.00
C ARG A 42 -3.49 10.31 -7.21
N THR A 43 -2.73 9.31 -7.63
CA THR A 43 -1.47 8.91 -6.99
C THR A 43 -0.46 10.05 -7.00
N PHE A 44 -0.23 10.71 -8.14
CA PHE A 44 0.70 11.84 -8.22
C PHE A 44 0.19 13.08 -7.47
N GLY A 45 -1.11 13.34 -7.50
CA GLY A 45 -1.74 14.41 -6.72
C GLY A 45 -1.52 14.21 -5.23
N TRP A 46 -1.80 13.00 -4.73
CA TRP A 46 -1.59 12.66 -3.32
C TRP A 46 -0.13 12.76 -2.90
N VAL A 47 0.83 12.37 -3.74
CA VAL A 47 2.26 12.60 -3.44
C VAL A 47 2.58 14.10 -3.36
N ALA A 48 2.04 14.91 -4.28
CA ALA A 48 2.30 16.34 -4.38
C ALA A 48 1.75 17.17 -3.22
N GLU A 49 0.72 16.68 -2.51
CA GLU A 49 0.15 17.30 -1.31
C GLU A 49 1.11 17.38 -0.11
N GLY A 50 2.29 16.73 -0.15
CA GLY A 50 3.33 16.98 0.84
C GLY A 50 3.86 18.42 0.76
N ASP A 51 3.97 19.10 1.90
CA ASP A 51 4.42 20.49 1.98
C ASP A 51 5.93 20.63 1.77
N THR A 52 6.70 19.61 2.16
CA THR A 52 8.16 19.57 1.99
C THR A 52 8.62 18.48 1.04
N VAL A 53 9.86 18.56 0.56
CA VAL A 53 10.47 17.54 -0.30
C VAL A 53 10.54 16.19 0.42
N GLU A 54 10.85 16.21 1.71
CA GLU A 54 10.92 15.03 2.58
C GLU A 54 9.54 14.38 2.73
N GLN A 55 8.50 15.18 2.95
CA GLN A 55 7.12 14.67 3.03
C GLN A 55 6.67 14.06 1.70
N ARG A 56 6.98 14.69 0.57
CA ARG A 56 6.70 14.13 -0.77
C ARG A 56 7.47 12.82 -0.99
N GLY A 57 8.74 12.77 -0.57
CA GLY A 57 9.56 11.56 -0.63
C GLY A 57 8.99 10.42 0.23
N LEU A 58 8.51 10.72 1.44
CA LEU A 58 7.85 9.76 2.31
C LEU A 58 6.55 9.23 1.68
N ARG A 59 5.72 10.12 1.14
CA ARG A 59 4.51 9.74 0.40
C ARG A 59 4.84 8.86 -0.81
N ALA A 60 5.84 9.22 -1.62
CA ALA A 60 6.29 8.38 -2.73
C ALA A 60 6.77 6.99 -2.27
N THR A 61 7.44 6.92 -1.12
CA THR A 61 7.87 5.66 -0.51
C THR A 61 6.67 4.81 -0.08
N VAL A 62 5.63 5.42 0.47
CA VAL A 62 4.35 4.73 0.78
C VAL A 62 3.70 4.17 -0.49
N VAL A 63 3.66 4.93 -1.58
CA VAL A 63 3.15 4.42 -2.86
C VAL A 63 3.93 3.17 -3.28
N LEU A 64 5.27 3.23 -3.28
CA LEU A 64 6.12 2.09 -3.63
C LEU A 64 5.88 0.90 -2.70
N TYR A 65 5.72 1.14 -1.40
CA TYR A 65 5.41 0.09 -0.44
C TYR A 65 4.10 -0.64 -0.80
N CYS A 66 3.07 0.09 -1.20
CA CYS A 66 1.78 -0.48 -1.56
C CYS A 66 1.78 -1.21 -2.92
N VAL A 67 2.57 -0.76 -3.90
CA VAL A 67 2.47 -1.25 -5.29
C VAL A 67 3.63 -2.12 -5.75
N ARG A 68 4.84 -1.89 -5.21
CA ARG A 68 6.12 -2.48 -5.62
C ARG A 68 7.12 -2.47 -4.45
N ALA A 69 6.76 -3.10 -3.33
CA ALA A 69 7.59 -3.14 -2.12
C ALA A 69 9.00 -3.70 -2.37
N ASP A 70 9.16 -4.56 -3.38
CA ASP A 70 10.45 -5.08 -3.82
C ASP A 70 11.44 -3.99 -4.25
N LEU A 71 10.97 -2.84 -4.73
CA LEU A 71 11.82 -1.71 -5.09
C LEU A 71 12.38 -0.94 -3.89
N LEU A 72 11.84 -1.19 -2.69
CA LEU A 72 12.34 -0.62 -1.44
C LEU A 72 13.47 -1.47 -0.82
N GLY A 73 13.87 -2.55 -1.49
CA GLY A 73 14.89 -3.48 -1.00
C GLY A 73 14.39 -4.24 0.23
N THR A 74 15.25 -4.40 1.23
CA THR A 74 14.92 -5.09 2.49
C THR A 74 14.35 -4.17 3.56
N SER A 75 14.09 -2.89 3.22
CA SER A 75 13.64 -1.92 4.22
C SER A 75 12.21 -2.19 4.67
N THR A 76 12.03 -2.33 5.99
CA THR A 76 10.69 -2.44 6.58
C THR A 76 10.02 -1.07 6.65
N LEU A 77 8.69 -1.06 6.80
CA LEU A 77 7.92 0.17 6.99
C LEU A 77 8.40 0.93 8.25
N GLU A 78 8.75 0.21 9.31
CA GLU A 78 9.31 0.76 10.55
C GLU A 78 10.68 1.43 10.34
N GLU A 79 11.57 0.82 9.55
CA GLU A 79 12.87 1.40 9.20
C GLU A 79 12.73 2.64 8.30
N ILE A 80 11.72 2.67 7.44
CA ILE A 80 11.37 3.84 6.62
C ILE A 80 10.87 4.98 7.54
N GLY A 81 9.95 4.68 8.46
CA GLY A 81 9.45 5.66 9.43
C GLY A 81 10.58 6.24 10.28
N THR A 82 11.41 5.37 10.86
CA THR A 82 12.54 5.76 11.72
C THR A 82 13.52 6.71 11.01
N ARG A 83 13.90 6.41 9.76
CA ARG A 83 14.82 7.27 8.98
C ARG A 83 14.25 8.65 8.67
N ASN A 84 12.94 8.77 8.58
CA ASN A 84 12.25 10.03 8.27
C ASN A 84 11.70 10.74 9.52
N GLY A 85 12.05 10.26 10.73
CA GLY A 85 11.51 10.81 11.98
C GLY A 85 9.99 10.66 12.11
N CYS A 86 9.40 9.71 11.39
CA CYS A 86 7.97 9.46 11.36
C CYS A 86 7.63 8.25 12.25
N PRO A 87 6.77 8.41 13.27
CA PRO A 87 6.28 7.30 14.08
C PRO A 87 5.57 6.25 13.20
N LEU A 88 5.73 4.96 13.53
CA LEU A 88 5.10 3.87 12.78
C LEU A 88 3.58 4.06 12.65
N THR A 89 2.91 4.51 13.72
CA THR A 89 1.46 4.77 13.70
C THR A 89 1.05 5.87 12.72
N ALA A 90 1.87 6.90 12.55
CA ALA A 90 1.63 7.96 11.57
C ALA A 90 1.86 7.44 10.14
N LEU A 91 2.83 6.55 9.95
CA LEU A 91 3.11 5.92 8.67
C LEU A 91 2.00 4.92 8.27
N ASP A 92 1.49 4.12 9.21
CA ASP A 92 0.34 3.24 9.01
C ASP A 92 -0.90 4.04 8.60
N GLN A 93 -1.13 5.18 9.26
CA GLN A 93 -2.21 6.09 8.91
C GLN A 93 -2.03 6.66 7.49
N LEU A 94 -0.80 6.95 7.09
CA LEU A 94 -0.48 7.46 5.76
C LEU A 94 -0.68 6.39 4.67
N VAL A 95 -0.37 5.12 4.97
CA VAL A 95 -0.69 3.98 4.10
C VAL A 95 -2.20 3.84 3.94
N ALA A 96 -2.96 3.89 5.05
CA ALA A 96 -4.42 3.79 5.01
C ALA A 96 -5.05 4.95 4.20
N ASP A 97 -4.53 6.17 4.38
CA ASP A 97 -4.97 7.36 3.64
C ASP A 97 -4.70 7.24 2.13
N PHE A 98 -3.53 6.72 1.75
CA PHE A 98 -3.21 6.44 0.35
C PHE A 98 -4.19 5.43 -0.27
N CYS A 99 -4.40 4.28 0.40
CA CYS A 99 -5.33 3.25 -0.07
C CYS A 99 -6.75 3.80 -0.24
N HIS A 100 -7.22 4.60 0.72
CA HIS A 100 -8.52 5.26 0.61
C HIS A 100 -8.59 6.21 -0.59
N THR A 101 -7.56 7.04 -0.79
CA THR A 101 -7.49 8.05 -1.86
C THR A 101 -7.56 7.44 -3.26
N ILE A 102 -6.93 6.29 -3.46
CA ILE A 102 -6.91 5.59 -4.76
C ILE A 102 -8.07 4.59 -4.93
N GLY A 103 -8.90 4.40 -3.90
CA GLY A 103 -10.05 3.51 -3.93
C GLY A 103 -9.72 2.03 -3.75
N TRP A 104 -8.65 1.71 -3.02
CA TRP A 104 -8.31 0.35 -2.61
C TRP A 104 -8.94 0.10 -1.23
N GLN A 105 -10.00 -0.72 -1.17
CA GLN A 105 -10.68 -1.14 0.05
C GLN A 105 -10.35 -2.59 0.39
#